data_AF-A0AAV3R0L4-F1
#
_entry.id   AF-A0AAV3R0L4-F1
#
_cell.length_a   1.000
_cell.length_b   1.000
_cell.length_c   1.000
_cell.angle_alpha   90.00
_cell.angle_beta   90.00
_cell.angle_gamma   90.00
#
_symmetry.space_group_name_H-M   'P 1'
#
loop_
_entity.id
_entity.type
_entity.pdbx_description
1 polymer ?
#
loop_
_entity_poly.entity_id
_entity_poly.type
_entity_poly.pdbx_seq_one_letter_code
_entity_poly.pdbx_strand_id
1 'polypeptide(L)'
;MEEGVSTRNRIFNKFGPLNMLVKQPPLTIIMASLHYHNHAAHHFRSTFPPNRFPNRPTSSKTTRFEASSSLWCRKTAAANTIVAAAGIDVESNNKVSENEVDTINGEVVRIVAIVGHDCVSPLKSTPWSDVMLHTATRLKWVDEGFEMQVYTDNFHQIDDKSLDDLRSDLRQANVLVLVAVTDKRSIQWVQANCENVPNIICFDSSPELRNKLGGSFINNTETKGSIFGKLTAVTQSKESKESGEVVRTISEAWNRHNSDDIRFCILVIVNAYIRPVPVLQNLRAKGFSTLNCMVKNCGPQILNCLLDPTCRKALQCLNQCSPTDQVCSYRCIVSYESRNLEEFSLCVLQKHNCLGLNAKIPEKPNVPPMISFRGENLCHETAEDLFVGWLGKLEWSWRVVAGQNPAYDQFPCQYQLFYRGKAKGSFWYEPVFQVRTLDENLIWRRRRYRVKRGKVPGTFNFSVLDNGVVSNEFWTIIDVADNLSWGLFHYSGAARVAGQSYTGAVLVSPDGAYPDKSESERLSSALDRCCIKEWELFSVDNFSCQNPPLGLPADSSLHNKIKIEGQNH
;
A
#
# COMPACT_ATOMS: atom_id res chain seq x y z
N MET A 1 36.95 -63.56 24.60
CA MET A 1 36.20 -64.01 25.79
C MET A 1 35.03 -63.06 25.94
N GLU A 2 33.81 -63.58 25.86
CA GLU A 2 32.55 -62.84 26.08
C GLU A 2 32.40 -62.43 27.57
N GLU A 3 31.47 -61.58 28.05
CA GLU A 3 30.32 -60.87 27.44
C GLU A 3 30.50 -59.31 27.57
N GLY A 4 29.52 -58.38 27.47
CA GLY A 4 28.05 -58.50 27.37
C GLY A 4 27.27 -57.20 27.09
N VAL A 5 25.95 -57.27 27.28
CA VAL A 5 24.91 -56.28 26.89
C VAL A 5 24.45 -55.39 28.06
N SER A 6 24.27 -54.06 27.87
CA SER A 6 22.95 -53.39 27.99
C SER A 6 22.93 -51.83 28.07
N THR A 7 22.03 -51.24 27.27
CA THR A 7 21.27 -49.97 27.45
C THR A 7 21.91 -48.57 27.57
N ARG A 8 21.60 -47.75 26.53
CA ARG A 8 21.00 -46.39 26.57
C ARG A 8 21.50 -45.37 27.62
N ASN A 9 22.25 -44.36 27.17
CA ASN A 9 21.83 -42.94 27.12
C ASN A 9 23.04 -42.00 26.88
N ARG A 10 23.07 -41.31 25.73
CA ARG A 10 23.79 -40.01 25.54
C ARG A 10 23.48 -39.43 24.16
N ILE A 11 22.65 -38.38 24.15
CA ILE A 11 22.71 -37.14 23.34
C ILE A 11 21.34 -36.45 23.56
N PHE A 12 21.24 -35.71 24.65
CA PHE A 12 20.20 -34.71 24.89
C PHE A 12 20.75 -33.73 25.94
N ASN A 13 21.20 -32.55 25.49
CA ASN A 13 21.31 -31.33 26.28
C ASN A 13 21.81 -30.17 25.41
N LYS A 14 20.90 -29.54 24.66
CA LYS A 14 21.05 -28.14 24.19
C LYS A 14 19.74 -27.54 23.67
N PHE A 15 18.68 -27.61 24.48
CA PHE A 15 17.52 -26.73 24.33
C PHE A 15 17.22 -26.07 25.68
N GLY A 16 17.52 -24.77 25.76
CA GLY A 16 16.95 -23.89 26.79
C GLY A 16 15.47 -23.61 26.48
N PRO A 17 14.71 -23.07 27.46
CA PRO A 17 13.26 -23.07 27.40
C PRO A 17 12.69 -22.21 26.27
N LEU A 18 11.68 -22.74 25.58
CA LEU A 18 10.82 -22.00 24.65
C LEU A 18 10.12 -20.86 25.40
N ASN A 19 10.41 -19.61 25.02
CA ASN A 19 9.62 -18.44 25.42
C ASN A 19 9.74 -17.30 24.39
N MET A 20 9.34 -17.57 23.15
CA MET A 20 9.07 -16.55 22.12
C MET A 20 7.88 -16.99 21.26
N LEU A 21 6.66 -16.73 21.74
CA LEU A 21 5.40 -17.13 21.09
C LEU A 21 4.45 -15.94 20.88
N VAL A 22 5.03 -14.80 20.50
CA VAL A 22 4.33 -13.61 19.97
C VAL A 22 5.22 -13.06 18.83
N LYS A 23 4.61 -12.67 17.70
CA LYS A 23 5.26 -12.27 16.42
C LYS A 23 5.74 -13.40 15.46
N GLN A 24 4.89 -14.38 15.09
CA GLN A 24 5.11 -15.18 13.86
C GLN A 24 3.80 -15.53 13.12
N PRO A 25 3.74 -15.28 11.80
CA PRO A 25 2.96 -16.03 10.83
C PRO A 25 3.89 -16.82 9.87
N PRO A 26 3.36 -17.67 8.98
CA PRO A 26 3.26 -19.11 9.20
C PRO A 26 4.49 -19.94 8.80
N LEU A 27 5.65 -19.36 8.43
CA LEU A 27 6.77 -20.13 7.85
C LEU A 27 7.28 -21.26 8.77
N THR A 28 7.40 -21.00 10.07
CA THR A 28 7.86 -22.00 11.05
C THR A 28 6.85 -23.13 11.24
N ILE A 29 5.55 -22.84 11.10
CA ILE A 29 4.47 -23.83 11.18
C ILE A 29 4.45 -24.70 9.92
N ILE A 30 4.64 -24.09 8.73
CA ILE A 30 4.73 -24.83 7.46
C ILE A 30 5.93 -25.77 7.47
N MET A 31 7.10 -25.32 7.94
CA MET A 31 8.29 -26.16 8.14
C MET A 31 8.01 -27.32 9.10
N ALA A 32 7.35 -27.05 10.24
CA ALA A 32 7.01 -28.08 11.23
C ALA A 32 6.01 -29.12 10.69
N SER A 33 4.95 -28.69 9.98
CA SER A 33 3.96 -29.60 9.36
C SER A 33 4.57 -30.45 8.24
N LEU A 34 5.45 -29.89 7.42
CA LEU A 34 6.17 -30.64 6.37
C LEU A 34 7.13 -31.68 6.96
N HIS A 35 7.80 -31.38 8.09
CA HIS A 35 8.59 -32.39 8.80
C HIS A 35 7.71 -33.48 9.45
N TYR A 36 6.54 -33.11 9.99
CA TYR A 36 5.64 -34.08 10.62
C TYR A 36 5.02 -35.07 9.61
N HIS A 37 4.74 -34.64 8.38
CA HIS A 37 4.21 -35.53 7.34
C HIS A 37 5.27 -36.47 6.71
N ASN A 38 6.55 -36.08 6.66
CA ASN A 38 7.60 -36.96 6.14
C ASN A 38 7.98 -38.13 7.08
N HIS A 39 7.57 -38.10 8.36
CA HIS A 39 7.79 -39.23 9.28
C HIS A 39 6.67 -40.30 9.27
N ALA A 40 5.57 -40.08 8.54
CA ALA A 40 4.43 -40.99 8.48
C ALA A 40 4.42 -41.94 7.26
N ALA A 41 5.44 -41.87 6.39
CA ALA A 41 5.46 -42.55 5.09
C ALA A 41 6.64 -43.54 4.92
N HIS A 42 6.91 -44.37 5.93
CA HIS A 42 7.92 -45.42 5.86
C HIS A 42 7.44 -46.79 6.39
N HIS A 43 6.36 -47.32 5.81
CA HIS A 43 6.11 -48.77 5.76
C HIS A 43 5.10 -49.10 4.65
N PHE A 44 5.60 -49.57 3.49
CA PHE A 44 5.15 -50.76 2.75
C PHE A 44 6.03 -50.93 1.50
N ARG A 45 6.32 -52.17 1.08
CA ARG A 45 7.41 -52.49 0.14
C ARG A 45 6.92 -53.43 -0.95
N SER A 46 7.24 -53.11 -2.22
CA SER A 46 7.20 -53.96 -3.44
C SER A 46 5.81 -54.55 -3.83
N THR A 47 5.45 -54.75 -5.11
CA THR A 47 6.22 -55.21 -6.29
C THR A 47 5.73 -54.64 -7.65
N PHE A 48 6.60 -54.68 -8.67
CA PHE A 48 6.31 -54.58 -10.13
C PHE A 48 6.27 -56.01 -10.76
N PRO A 49 6.09 -56.28 -12.09
CA PRO A 49 5.95 -55.46 -13.33
C PRO A 49 4.77 -55.96 -14.27
N PRO A 50 4.79 -55.91 -15.63
CA PRO A 50 4.66 -54.74 -16.55
C PRO A 50 3.68 -54.88 -17.77
N ASN A 51 3.63 -53.82 -18.59
CA ASN A 51 3.36 -53.77 -20.06
C ASN A 51 1.96 -54.01 -20.66
N ARG A 52 1.43 -53.03 -21.41
CA ARG A 52 1.40 -52.99 -22.90
C ARG A 52 0.69 -51.74 -23.49
N PHE A 53 1.24 -51.18 -24.57
CA PHE A 53 0.58 -50.26 -25.54
C PHE A 53 -0.15 -51.09 -26.64
N PRO A 54 -1.16 -50.56 -27.36
CA PRO A 54 -0.89 -49.87 -28.65
C PRO A 54 -1.85 -48.74 -29.12
N ASN A 55 -1.25 -47.73 -29.76
CA ASN A 55 -1.63 -46.95 -30.97
C ASN A 55 -3.08 -46.90 -31.55
N ARG A 56 -3.60 -45.65 -31.71
CA ARG A 56 -4.10 -44.95 -32.95
C ARG A 56 -5.19 -45.60 -33.87
N PRO A 57 -5.78 -44.86 -34.86
CA PRO A 57 -6.35 -43.49 -34.90
C PRO A 57 -7.72 -43.44 -35.67
N THR A 58 -8.23 -42.24 -35.99
CA THR A 58 -9.09 -41.79 -37.16
C THR A 58 -10.14 -40.75 -36.71
N SER A 59 -10.07 -39.48 -37.13
CA SER A 59 -10.51 -38.85 -38.40
C SER A 59 -12.01 -38.52 -38.53
N SER A 60 -12.32 -37.24 -38.30
CA SER A 60 -13.16 -36.37 -39.16
C SER A 60 -14.58 -36.79 -39.58
N LYS A 61 -15.59 -35.95 -39.27
CA LYS A 61 -16.19 -35.03 -40.25
C LYS A 61 -17.26 -34.09 -39.67
N THR A 62 -17.27 -32.92 -40.26
CA THR A 62 -18.23 -31.80 -40.22
C THR A 62 -19.70 -32.21 -40.45
N THR A 63 -20.64 -31.52 -39.79
CA THR A 63 -21.80 -30.89 -40.47
C THR A 63 -22.49 -29.86 -39.56
N ARG A 64 -22.94 -28.75 -40.17
CA ARG A 64 -23.88 -27.77 -39.56
C ARG A 64 -25.31 -28.33 -39.66
N PHE A 65 -26.21 -27.88 -38.77
CA PHE A 65 -27.56 -27.47 -39.19
C PHE A 65 -28.12 -26.37 -38.26
N GLU A 66 -29.05 -25.58 -38.80
CA GLU A 66 -29.73 -24.42 -38.24
C GLU A 66 -30.95 -24.86 -37.37
N ALA A 67 -31.21 -24.31 -36.18
CA ALA A 67 -31.87 -23.04 -35.81
C ALA A 67 -33.38 -23.16 -35.50
N SER A 68 -33.92 -22.17 -34.75
CA SER A 68 -35.33 -22.03 -34.29
C SER A 68 -35.83 -23.01 -33.19
N SER A 69 -36.83 -22.71 -32.35
CA SER A 69 -37.28 -21.43 -31.74
C SER A 69 -38.31 -21.71 -30.61
N SER A 70 -38.71 -20.65 -29.89
CA SER A 70 -39.96 -20.49 -29.11
C SER A 70 -40.25 -21.32 -27.84
N LEU A 71 -40.20 -20.60 -26.71
CA LEU A 71 -41.11 -20.58 -25.55
C LEU A 71 -42.33 -21.54 -25.51
N TRP A 72 -42.60 -22.10 -24.32
CA TRP A 72 -43.83 -21.76 -23.54
C TRP A 72 -43.71 -22.16 -22.05
N CYS A 73 -44.74 -21.88 -21.25
CA CYS A 73 -44.64 -21.65 -19.80
C CYS A 73 -45.66 -22.44 -18.95
N ARG A 74 -45.40 -22.52 -17.63
CA ARG A 74 -46.31 -22.75 -16.47
C ARG A 74 -46.30 -24.13 -15.77
N LYS A 75 -45.82 -24.07 -14.51
CA LYS A 75 -46.49 -24.46 -13.24
C LYS A 75 -47.39 -25.70 -13.19
N THR A 76 -47.10 -26.58 -12.21
CA THR A 76 -47.99 -26.83 -11.05
C THR A 76 -47.18 -27.35 -9.85
N ALA A 77 -47.74 -27.21 -8.64
CA ALA A 77 -47.17 -27.69 -7.38
C ALA A 77 -48.08 -28.76 -6.76
N ALA A 78 -47.53 -29.62 -5.91
CA ALA A 78 -48.26 -30.41 -4.92
C ALA A 78 -47.32 -30.77 -3.75
N ALA A 79 -47.86 -30.87 -2.54
CA ALA A 79 -47.12 -31.10 -1.30
C ALA A 79 -47.59 -32.37 -0.58
N ASN A 80 -46.73 -32.94 0.27
CA ASN A 80 -47.01 -33.50 1.62
C ASN A 80 -45.71 -34.16 2.15
N THR A 81 -45.06 -33.68 3.22
CA THR A 81 -45.31 -33.97 4.67
C THR A 81 -45.19 -35.48 4.97
N ILE A 82 -44.23 -35.98 5.78
CA ILE A 82 -44.28 -36.02 7.27
C ILE A 82 -42.91 -36.50 7.85
N VAL A 83 -42.39 -35.82 8.89
CA VAL A 83 -41.64 -36.27 10.12
C VAL A 83 -40.43 -37.25 9.99
N ALA A 84 -39.35 -37.18 10.78
CA ALA A 84 -38.63 -36.14 11.54
C ALA A 84 -37.35 -36.78 12.17
N ALA A 85 -36.27 -36.02 12.35
CA ALA A 85 -35.26 -36.26 13.40
C ALA A 85 -34.40 -34.99 13.57
N ALA A 86 -34.01 -34.66 14.80
CA ALA A 86 -33.38 -33.38 15.12
C ALA A 86 -31.85 -33.38 14.92
N GLY A 87 -31.33 -32.27 14.41
CA GLY A 87 -29.91 -31.90 14.41
C GLY A 87 -29.83 -30.38 14.28
N ILE A 88 -29.18 -29.70 15.23
CA ILE A 88 -29.11 -28.24 15.28
C ILE A 88 -27.88 -27.77 14.50
N ASP A 89 -28.09 -27.37 13.25
CA ASP A 89 -27.11 -26.62 12.46
C ASP A 89 -27.55 -25.16 12.33
N VAL A 90 -26.73 -24.24 12.85
CA VAL A 90 -26.94 -22.79 12.71
C VAL A 90 -26.20 -22.32 11.45
N GLU A 91 -26.84 -22.54 10.30
CA GLU A 91 -26.31 -22.16 8.99
C GLU A 91 -26.60 -20.66 8.71
N SER A 92 -25.57 -19.82 8.82
CA SER A 92 -25.67 -18.37 8.56
C SER A 92 -25.54 -18.05 7.06
N ASN A 93 -26.63 -18.24 6.32
CA ASN A 93 -26.76 -17.89 4.90
C ASN A 93 -26.87 -16.36 4.68
N ASN A 94 -25.74 -15.64 4.68
CA ASN A 94 -25.70 -14.26 4.18
C ASN A 94 -25.45 -14.22 2.67
N LYS A 95 -26.54 -14.20 1.90
CA LYS A 95 -26.52 -13.68 0.51
C LYS A 95 -26.27 -12.18 0.56
N VAL A 96 -25.09 -11.73 0.14
CA VAL A 96 -24.82 -10.31 -0.06
C VAL A 96 -25.55 -9.86 -1.33
N SER A 97 -26.61 -9.09 -1.16
CA SER A 97 -27.23 -8.31 -2.23
C SER A 97 -26.41 -7.03 -2.47
N GLU A 98 -25.96 -6.83 -3.71
CA GLU A 98 -25.39 -5.55 -4.14
C GLU A 98 -26.51 -4.50 -4.18
N ASN A 99 -26.51 -3.57 -3.21
CA ASN A 99 -26.93 -2.15 -3.30
C ASN A 99 -27.31 -1.59 -1.92
N GLU A 100 -26.30 -1.31 -1.09
CA GLU A 100 -26.44 -0.39 0.04
C GLU A 100 -25.15 0.44 0.14
N VAL A 101 -25.24 1.70 -0.32
CA VAL A 101 -24.28 2.73 0.06
C VAL A 101 -24.78 3.24 1.40
N ASP A 102 -24.35 2.57 2.47
CA ASP A 102 -24.63 3.01 3.83
C ASP A 102 -24.07 4.43 4.02
N THR A 103 -24.97 5.40 4.13
CA THR A 103 -24.67 6.67 4.78
C THR A 103 -24.35 6.38 6.24
N ILE A 104 -23.04 6.25 6.53
CA ILE A 104 -22.53 6.13 7.88
C ILE A 104 -22.89 7.43 8.62
N ASN A 105 -24.01 7.42 9.35
CA ASN A 105 -24.30 8.35 10.44
C ASN A 105 -23.36 8.04 11.62
N GLY A 106 -22.06 8.13 11.36
CA GLY A 106 -20.99 7.86 12.31
C GLY A 106 -20.73 9.08 13.15
N GLU A 107 -20.46 8.85 14.43
CA GLU A 107 -20.03 9.87 15.36
C GLU A 107 -18.81 10.63 14.80
N VAL A 108 -18.91 11.96 14.82
CA VAL A 108 -17.87 12.88 14.31
C VAL A 108 -16.63 12.71 15.15
N VAL A 109 -15.51 12.40 14.50
CA VAL A 109 -14.21 12.25 15.16
C VAL A 109 -13.53 13.60 15.18
N ARG A 110 -13.51 14.22 16.37
CA ARG A 110 -12.90 15.53 16.63
C ARG A 110 -11.43 15.34 17.03
N ILE A 111 -10.55 15.96 16.26
CA ILE A 111 -9.10 15.92 16.43
C ILE A 111 -8.62 17.35 16.65
N VAL A 112 -7.83 17.59 17.68
CA VAL A 112 -7.13 18.85 17.88
C VAL A 112 -5.64 18.61 17.69
N ALA A 113 -4.98 19.41 16.88
CA ALA A 113 -3.52 19.47 16.82
C ALA A 113 -3.03 20.78 17.42
N ILE A 114 -2.05 20.70 18.30
CA ILE A 114 -1.31 21.84 18.82
C ILE A 114 0.14 21.66 18.37
N VAL A 115 0.64 22.62 17.60
CA VAL A 115 2.01 22.62 17.07
C VAL A 115 2.86 23.68 17.76
N GLY A 116 4.15 23.41 17.94
CA GLY A 116 5.11 24.40 18.41
C GLY A 116 5.11 25.64 17.48
N HIS A 117 5.00 26.83 18.07
CA HIS A 117 5.04 28.09 17.35
C HIS A 117 6.39 28.28 16.66
N ASP A 118 6.37 28.78 15.42
CA ASP A 118 7.51 28.91 14.50
C ASP A 118 8.36 27.63 14.29
N CYS A 119 7.86 26.45 14.72
CA CYS A 119 8.57 25.19 14.59
C CYS A 119 8.38 24.60 13.19
N VAL A 120 9.50 24.17 12.59
CA VAL A 120 9.55 23.56 11.27
C VAL A 120 9.62 22.04 11.34
N SER A 121 9.01 21.40 10.35
CA SER A 121 9.01 19.95 10.16
C SER A 121 10.24 19.47 9.38
N PRO A 122 10.60 18.17 9.45
CA PRO A 122 11.61 17.59 8.57
C PRO A 122 11.19 17.56 7.08
N LEU A 123 9.94 17.92 6.75
CA LEU A 123 9.41 17.97 5.39
C LEU A 123 9.89 19.26 4.69
N LYS A 124 11.15 19.27 4.28
CA LYS A 124 11.83 20.41 3.63
C LYS A 124 11.73 21.73 4.44
N SER A 125 11.76 21.63 5.77
CA SER A 125 11.62 22.77 6.70
C SER A 125 10.27 23.51 6.61
N THR A 126 9.21 22.84 6.14
CA THR A 126 7.85 23.41 6.12
C THR A 126 7.33 23.61 7.54
N PRO A 127 6.68 24.74 7.88
CA PRO A 127 6.06 24.95 9.19
C PRO A 127 5.11 23.82 9.60
N TRP A 128 5.12 23.43 10.86
CA TRP A 128 4.24 22.36 11.35
C TRP A 128 2.74 22.73 11.25
N SER A 129 2.39 24.02 11.32
CA SER A 129 1.04 24.53 11.07
C SER A 129 0.51 24.06 9.72
N ASP A 130 1.31 24.22 8.66
CA ASP A 130 0.92 24.01 7.28
C ASP A 130 0.84 22.52 6.97
N VAL A 131 1.78 21.73 7.53
CA VAL A 131 1.78 20.26 7.46
C VAL A 131 0.52 19.68 8.14
N MET A 132 0.15 20.19 9.31
CA MET A 132 -1.01 19.69 10.05
C MET A 132 -2.34 20.18 9.45
N LEU A 133 -2.39 21.39 8.88
CA LEU A 133 -3.57 21.89 8.15
C LEU A 133 -3.78 21.13 6.83
N HIS A 134 -2.69 20.78 6.12
CA HIS A 134 -2.74 19.88 4.98
C HIS A 134 -3.25 18.50 5.41
N THR A 135 -2.68 17.94 6.49
CA THR A 135 -3.12 16.65 7.06
C THR A 135 -4.62 16.66 7.41
N ALA A 136 -5.14 17.73 8.01
CA ALA A 136 -6.56 17.91 8.30
C ALA A 136 -7.43 17.81 7.04
N THR A 137 -7.00 18.43 5.95
CA THR A 137 -7.66 18.32 4.63
C THR A 137 -7.59 16.88 4.10
N ARG A 138 -6.43 16.22 4.21
CA ARG A 138 -6.20 14.85 3.72
C ARG A 138 -6.93 13.76 4.52
N LEU A 139 -7.35 14.04 5.76
CA LEU A 139 -8.20 13.15 6.57
C LEU A 139 -9.64 13.10 6.05
N LYS A 140 -10.20 14.24 5.62
CA LYS A 140 -11.57 14.32 5.05
C LYS A 140 -11.76 13.54 3.73
N TRP A 141 -10.65 13.14 3.09
CA TRP A 141 -10.67 12.24 1.94
C TRP A 141 -10.86 10.78 2.32
N VAL A 142 -10.56 10.41 3.56
CA VAL A 142 -10.75 9.06 4.12
C VAL A 142 -12.16 8.92 4.69
N ASP A 143 -12.62 9.92 5.44
CA ASP A 143 -13.95 9.97 6.05
C ASP A 143 -14.32 11.45 6.28
N GLU A 144 -15.50 11.90 5.81
CA GLU A 144 -15.90 13.31 5.96
C GLU A 144 -16.23 13.68 7.42
N GLY A 145 -16.54 12.68 8.26
CA GLY A 145 -16.75 12.85 9.69
C GLY A 145 -15.45 12.96 10.50
N PHE A 146 -14.28 13.10 9.87
CA PHE A 146 -13.02 13.44 10.54
C PHE A 146 -12.82 14.96 10.52
N GLU A 147 -13.05 15.61 11.66
CA GLU A 147 -12.87 17.05 11.86
C GLU A 147 -11.58 17.29 12.64
N MET A 148 -10.62 17.98 12.01
CA MET A 148 -9.33 18.31 12.62
C MET A 148 -9.11 19.81 12.64
N GLN A 149 -8.86 20.36 13.82
CA GLN A 149 -8.48 21.76 14.05
C GLN A 149 -6.99 21.86 14.40
N VAL A 150 -6.35 22.96 14.00
CA VAL A 150 -4.90 23.15 14.15
C VAL A 150 -4.62 24.49 14.81
N TYR A 151 -3.91 24.46 15.93
CA TYR A 151 -3.53 25.60 16.74
C TYR A 151 -2.01 25.64 16.93
N THR A 152 -1.46 26.82 17.19
CA THR A 152 -0.06 26.95 17.67
C THR A 152 -0.05 27.05 19.20
N ASP A 153 1.06 26.66 19.82
CA ASP A 153 1.21 26.67 21.28
C ASP A 153 1.51 28.06 21.88
N ASN A 154 1.48 29.12 21.08
CA ASN A 154 1.69 30.51 21.51
C ASN A 154 0.46 31.11 22.21
N PHE A 155 -0.04 30.42 23.24
CA PHE A 155 -1.28 30.74 23.97
C PHE A 155 -1.30 32.13 24.63
N HIS A 156 -0.15 32.81 24.70
CA HIS A 156 -0.02 34.15 25.28
C HIS A 156 -0.22 35.30 24.28
N GLN A 157 -0.20 35.02 22.98
CA GLN A 157 -0.40 36.00 21.91
C GLN A 157 -1.70 35.76 21.12
N ILE A 158 -2.38 34.64 21.40
CA ILE A 158 -3.72 34.32 20.90
C ILE A 158 -4.74 35.20 21.65
N ASP A 159 -5.72 35.74 20.93
CA ASP A 159 -6.80 36.54 21.52
C ASP A 159 -7.76 35.70 22.36
N ASP A 160 -8.47 36.34 23.30
CA ASP A 160 -9.35 35.65 24.27
C ASP A 160 -10.41 34.76 23.57
N LYS A 161 -10.94 35.17 22.41
CA LYS A 161 -11.95 34.41 21.68
C LYS A 161 -11.33 33.15 21.08
N SER A 162 -10.21 33.29 20.37
CA SER A 162 -9.48 32.15 19.79
C SER A 162 -8.99 31.16 20.86
N LEU A 163 -8.69 31.64 22.07
CA LEU A 163 -8.35 30.78 23.22
C LEU A 163 -9.58 30.04 23.79
N ASP A 164 -10.75 30.67 23.80
CA ASP A 164 -12.01 30.02 24.19
C ASP A 164 -12.53 29.03 23.13
N ASP A 165 -12.32 29.31 21.84
CA ASP A 165 -12.57 28.37 20.74
C ASP A 165 -11.68 27.11 20.91
N LEU A 166 -10.37 27.26 21.18
CA LEU A 166 -9.47 26.14 21.50
C LEU A 166 -9.94 25.33 22.73
N ARG A 167 -10.38 26.00 23.80
CA ARG A 167 -10.93 25.33 25.00
C ARG A 167 -12.23 24.57 24.69
N SER A 168 -13.07 25.10 23.81
CA SER A 168 -14.30 24.46 23.35
C SER A 168 -14.02 23.20 22.55
N ASP A 169 -13.05 23.26 21.63
CA ASP A 169 -12.61 22.12 20.83
C ASP A 169 -11.97 21.03 21.70
N LEU A 170 -11.07 21.39 22.62
CA LEU A 170 -10.42 20.44 23.53
C LEU A 170 -11.40 19.68 24.42
N ARG A 171 -12.51 20.30 24.85
CA ARG A 171 -13.58 19.63 25.61
C ARG A 171 -14.32 18.57 24.81
N GLN A 172 -14.32 18.68 23.48
CA GLN A 172 -15.01 17.77 22.57
C GLN A 172 -14.04 16.85 21.81
N ALA A 173 -12.73 17.02 21.96
CA ALA A 173 -11.73 16.28 21.21
C ALA A 173 -11.67 14.81 21.62
N ASN A 174 -11.74 13.91 20.63
CA ASN A 174 -11.47 12.50 20.83
C ASN A 174 -9.96 12.19 20.74
N VAL A 175 -9.19 13.01 20.02
CA VAL A 175 -7.74 12.92 19.88
C VAL A 175 -7.09 14.30 19.99
N LEU A 176 -6.02 14.40 20.78
CA LEU A 176 -5.08 15.53 20.80
C LEU A 176 -3.73 15.07 20.25
N VAL A 177 -3.22 15.79 19.25
CA VAL A 177 -1.90 15.60 18.65
C VAL A 177 -1.02 16.78 19.03
N LEU A 178 0.06 16.53 19.78
CA LEU A 178 1.04 17.53 20.18
C LEU A 178 2.28 17.34 19.31
N VAL A 179 2.71 18.38 18.58
CA VAL A 179 3.86 18.32 17.67
C VAL A 179 4.84 19.46 17.97
N ALA A 180 6.11 19.15 18.21
CA ALA A 180 7.16 20.13 18.51
C ALA A 180 6.88 21.06 19.72
N VAL A 181 5.95 20.71 20.62
CA VAL A 181 5.60 21.51 21.81
C VAL A 181 6.71 21.38 22.84
N THR A 182 7.52 22.43 22.98
CA THR A 182 8.75 22.41 23.78
C THR A 182 8.90 23.61 24.73
N ASP A 183 8.14 24.70 24.56
CA ASP A 183 8.18 25.81 25.52
C ASP A 183 7.57 25.41 26.87
N LYS A 184 8.18 25.91 27.95
CA LYS A 184 7.80 25.55 29.31
C LYS A 184 6.42 26.05 29.71
N ARG A 185 5.98 27.20 29.20
CA ARG A 185 4.63 27.73 29.49
C ARG A 185 3.59 26.96 28.69
N SER A 186 3.89 26.63 27.43
CA SER A 186 3.06 25.74 26.60
C SER A 186 2.83 24.38 27.26
N ILE A 187 3.90 23.74 27.76
CA ILE A 187 3.83 22.45 28.47
C ILE A 187 2.91 22.55 29.69
N GLN A 188 3.10 23.58 30.53
CA GLN A 188 2.27 23.81 31.72
C GLN A 188 0.79 24.07 31.35
N TRP A 189 0.54 24.85 30.29
CA TRP A 189 -0.82 25.10 29.81
C TRP A 189 -1.49 23.82 29.31
N VAL A 190 -0.81 23.01 28.50
CA VAL A 190 -1.32 21.73 27.99
C VAL A 190 -1.62 20.76 29.14
N GLN A 191 -0.71 20.63 30.10
CA GLN A 191 -0.93 19.79 31.29
C GLN A 191 -2.17 20.24 32.09
N ALA A 192 -2.41 21.54 32.21
CA ALA A 192 -3.54 22.09 32.97
C ALA A 192 -4.90 22.07 32.23
N ASN A 193 -4.91 22.08 30.88
CA ASN A 193 -6.14 22.24 30.09
C ASN A 193 -6.54 20.98 29.29
N CYS A 194 -5.60 20.07 29.00
CA CYS A 194 -5.83 18.94 28.08
C CYS A 194 -6.01 17.58 28.76
N GLU A 195 -5.95 17.49 30.09
CA GLU A 195 -5.97 16.21 30.83
C GLU A 195 -7.21 15.34 30.50
N ASN A 196 -8.36 15.96 30.23
CA ASN A 196 -9.61 15.25 29.95
C ASN A 196 -9.66 14.56 28.58
N VAL A 197 -8.79 14.90 27.63
CA VAL A 197 -8.80 14.27 26.30
C VAL A 197 -8.44 12.78 26.44
N PRO A 198 -9.20 11.83 25.86
CA PRO A 198 -8.99 10.40 26.09
C PRO A 198 -7.75 9.85 25.37
N ASN A 199 -7.40 10.42 24.21
CA ASN A 199 -6.23 10.04 23.42
C ASN A 199 -5.34 11.26 23.18
N ILE A 200 -4.12 11.26 23.74
CA ILE A 200 -3.11 12.31 23.59
C ILE A 200 -1.84 11.63 23.05
N ILE A 201 -1.33 12.12 21.92
CA ILE A 201 -0.08 11.65 21.33
C ILE A 201 0.89 12.81 21.15
N CYS A 202 2.13 12.60 21.57
CA CYS A 202 3.20 13.59 21.52
C CYS A 202 4.27 13.16 20.51
N PHE A 203 4.55 14.02 19.54
CA PHE A 203 5.59 13.85 18.53
C PHE A 203 6.57 15.02 18.61
N ASP A 204 7.87 14.73 18.60
CA ASP A 204 8.97 15.71 18.66
C ASP A 204 8.84 16.79 19.77
N SER A 205 8.04 16.50 20.80
CA SER A 205 7.65 17.41 21.88
C SER A 205 8.40 17.06 23.17
N SER A 206 8.31 17.93 24.18
CA SER A 206 8.97 17.71 25.47
C SER A 206 8.59 16.37 26.14
N PRO A 207 9.55 15.64 26.73
CA PRO A 207 9.28 14.38 27.45
C PRO A 207 8.43 14.57 28.73
N GLU A 208 8.18 15.81 29.15
CA GLU A 208 7.22 16.14 30.21
C GLU A 208 5.76 15.98 29.75
N LEU A 209 5.51 15.97 28.43
CA LEU A 209 4.23 15.65 27.83
C LEU A 209 4.13 14.14 27.59
N ARG A 210 3.10 13.51 28.15
CA ARG A 210 2.96 12.05 28.17
C ARG A 210 1.88 11.57 27.22
N ASN A 211 2.20 10.52 26.47
CA ASN A 211 1.23 9.79 25.67
C ASN A 211 0.15 9.15 26.56
N LYS A 212 -1.11 9.28 26.14
CA LYS A 212 -2.30 8.75 26.79
C LYS A 212 -3.18 8.13 25.71
N LEU A 213 -3.60 6.88 25.85
CA LEU A 213 -4.51 6.24 24.87
C LEU A 213 -5.60 5.48 25.62
N GLY A 214 -6.83 5.51 25.11
CA GLY A 214 -7.99 4.89 25.76
C GLY A 214 -8.21 5.39 27.20
N GLY A 215 -7.89 6.66 27.48
CA GLY A 215 -7.98 7.25 28.83
C GLY A 215 -6.77 6.97 29.73
N SER A 216 -5.86 6.07 29.37
CA SER A 216 -4.74 5.64 30.22
C SER A 216 -3.38 6.19 29.78
N PHE A 217 -2.59 6.70 30.73
CA PHE A 217 -1.22 7.14 30.45
C PHE A 217 -0.29 5.95 30.17
N ILE A 218 0.58 6.13 29.18
CA ILE A 218 1.53 5.11 28.75
C ILE A 218 2.84 5.28 29.52
N ASN A 219 3.34 4.18 30.08
CA ASN A 219 4.59 4.15 30.82
C ASN A 219 5.74 3.81 29.86
N ASN A 220 6.54 4.81 29.50
CA ASN A 220 7.72 4.64 28.65
C ASN A 220 8.86 3.97 29.44
N THR A 221 8.80 2.65 29.61
CA THR A 221 9.89 1.84 30.19
C THR A 221 10.62 1.02 29.14
N GLU A 222 11.25 1.69 28.17
CA GLU A 222 12.28 1.11 27.29
C GLU A 222 13.58 1.96 27.24
N THR A 223 14.05 2.41 28.39
CA THR A 223 15.49 2.73 28.52
C THR A 223 16.27 1.42 28.49
N LYS A 224 17.00 1.17 27.38
CA LYS A 224 17.91 0.04 27.27
C LYS A 224 18.95 0.07 28.39
N GLY A 225 18.93 -0.93 29.28
CA GLY A 225 20.02 -1.24 30.19
C GLY A 225 19.76 -0.98 31.68
N SER A 226 18.95 -1.82 32.33
CA SER A 226 19.16 -2.14 33.75
C SER A 226 18.69 -3.55 34.07
N ILE A 227 19.54 -4.32 34.77
CA ILE A 227 19.31 -5.74 35.08
C ILE A 227 18.17 -5.92 36.10
N PHE A 228 17.78 -4.85 36.82
CA PHE A 228 16.71 -4.87 37.83
C PHE A 228 15.27 -4.89 37.27
N GLY A 229 15.05 -4.65 35.97
CA GLY A 229 13.71 -4.66 35.37
C GLY A 229 13.01 -6.03 35.31
N LYS A 230 13.66 -7.13 35.75
CA LYS A 230 13.14 -8.50 35.60
C LYS A 230 12.10 -8.92 36.64
N LEU A 231 11.88 -8.15 37.71
CA LEU A 231 10.97 -8.55 38.81
C LEU A 231 9.56 -7.92 38.74
N THR A 232 9.32 -6.96 37.83
CA THR A 232 8.03 -6.26 37.69
C THR A 232 7.19 -6.73 36.50
N ALA A 233 7.66 -7.73 35.74
CA ALA A 233 7.06 -8.16 34.47
C ALA A 233 5.77 -9.03 34.60
N VAL A 234 5.24 -9.22 35.81
CA VAL A 234 4.20 -10.25 36.10
C VAL A 234 2.75 -9.73 35.96
N THR A 235 2.53 -8.41 35.89
CA THR A 235 1.17 -7.81 35.87
C THR A 235 0.96 -6.72 34.81
N GLN A 236 1.52 -6.89 33.61
CA GLN A 236 1.08 -6.09 32.45
C GLN A 236 -0.30 -6.57 31.96
N SER A 237 -1.31 -5.73 32.14
CA SER A 237 -2.67 -5.95 31.59
C SER A 237 -2.63 -6.03 30.06
N LYS A 238 -3.61 -6.72 29.46
CA LYS A 238 -3.71 -6.88 28.01
C LYS A 238 -3.74 -5.53 27.27
N GLU A 239 -4.50 -4.58 27.79
CA GLU A 239 -4.65 -3.20 27.28
C GLU A 239 -3.33 -2.43 27.25
N SER A 240 -2.45 -2.64 28.23
CA SER A 240 -1.13 -2.00 28.26
C SER A 240 -0.22 -2.45 27.11
N LYS A 241 -0.35 -3.71 26.68
CA LYS A 241 0.42 -4.28 25.58
C LYS A 241 -0.11 -3.84 24.21
N GLU A 242 -1.44 -3.81 24.05
CA GLU A 242 -2.09 -3.32 22.83
C GLU A 242 -1.77 -1.81 22.62
N SER A 243 -1.82 -1.01 23.68
CA SER A 243 -1.47 0.42 23.62
C SER A 243 0.01 0.67 23.33
N GLY A 244 0.91 -0.16 23.89
CA GLY A 244 2.33 -0.13 23.55
C GLY A 244 2.61 -0.50 22.08
N GLU A 245 1.86 -1.46 21.51
CA GLU A 245 1.99 -1.81 20.09
C GLU A 245 1.47 -0.69 19.17
N VAL A 246 0.39 0.00 19.54
CA VAL A 246 -0.07 1.20 18.81
C VAL A 246 1.00 2.29 18.83
N VAL A 247 1.54 2.67 20.00
CA VAL A 247 2.60 3.69 20.10
C VAL A 247 3.84 3.32 19.30
N ARG A 248 4.29 2.06 19.35
CA ARG A 248 5.41 1.58 18.53
C ARG A 248 5.12 1.75 17.03
N THR A 249 3.93 1.37 16.58
CA THR A 249 3.53 1.42 15.17
C THR A 249 3.48 2.85 14.63
N ILE A 250 2.91 3.79 15.40
CA ILE A 250 2.86 5.21 15.00
C ILE A 250 4.21 5.92 15.14
N SER A 251 5.07 5.51 16.09
CA SER A 251 6.44 6.04 16.17
C SER A 251 7.31 5.57 15.01
N GLU A 252 7.19 4.30 14.62
CA GLU A 252 7.87 3.75 13.43
C GLU A 252 7.42 4.47 12.14
N ALA A 253 6.14 4.83 12.02
CA ALA A 253 5.63 5.61 10.90
C ALA A 253 6.09 7.08 10.93
N TRP A 254 5.99 7.75 12.07
CA TRP A 254 6.42 9.15 12.23
C TRP A 254 7.88 9.38 11.81
N ASN A 255 8.76 8.44 12.19
CA ASN A 255 10.19 8.46 11.87
C ASN A 255 10.51 8.25 10.37
N ARG A 256 9.51 7.94 9.52
CA ARG A 256 9.68 7.94 8.05
C ARG A 256 9.46 9.30 7.40
N HIS A 257 9.13 10.33 8.18
CA HIS A 257 9.11 11.74 7.79
C HIS A 257 8.45 12.01 6.42
N ASN A 258 7.21 11.55 6.25
CA ASN A 258 6.38 11.83 5.08
C ASN A 258 4.92 12.11 5.50
N SER A 259 4.21 12.84 4.65
CA SER A 259 2.81 13.28 4.84
C SER A 259 1.81 12.13 5.02
N ASP A 260 2.03 11.02 4.33
CA ASP A 260 1.11 9.88 4.34
C ASP A 260 1.20 9.11 5.65
N ASP A 261 2.40 9.01 6.22
CA ASP A 261 2.63 8.45 7.54
C ASP A 261 2.11 9.34 8.68
N ILE A 262 2.22 10.66 8.58
CA ILE A 262 1.61 11.60 9.56
C ILE A 262 0.10 11.37 9.63
N ARG A 263 -0.57 11.31 8.47
CA ARG A 263 -1.99 10.98 8.37
C ARG A 263 -2.28 9.57 8.92
N PHE A 264 -1.45 8.58 8.58
CA PHE A 264 -1.60 7.20 9.06
C PHE A 264 -1.54 7.09 10.59
N CYS A 265 -0.62 7.81 11.26
CA CYS A 265 -0.53 7.84 12.72
C CYS A 265 -1.87 8.21 13.38
N ILE A 266 -2.55 9.23 12.84
CA ILE A 266 -3.87 9.65 13.33
C ILE A 266 -4.92 8.56 13.06
N LEU A 267 -4.97 8.02 11.83
CA LEU A 267 -5.92 6.97 11.46
C LEU A 267 -5.78 5.69 12.31
N VAL A 268 -4.56 5.33 12.73
CA VAL A 268 -4.32 4.19 13.64
C VAL A 268 -4.96 4.43 15.00
N ILE A 269 -4.80 5.63 15.57
CA ILE A 269 -5.40 5.99 16.87
C ILE A 269 -6.93 5.93 16.77
N VAL A 270 -7.52 6.51 15.71
CA VAL A 270 -8.97 6.46 15.48
C VAL A 270 -9.47 5.01 15.36
N ASN A 271 -8.78 4.18 14.58
CA ASN A 271 -9.11 2.77 14.36
C ASN A 271 -8.95 1.86 15.60
N ALA A 272 -8.09 2.26 16.55
CA ALA A 272 -7.82 1.51 17.76
C ALA A 272 -8.73 1.90 18.93
N TYR A 273 -9.10 3.19 19.07
CA TYR A 273 -9.75 3.71 20.27
C TYR A 273 -11.10 4.41 20.05
N ILE A 274 -11.52 4.65 18.80
CA ILE A 274 -12.72 5.44 18.49
C ILE A 274 -13.68 4.63 17.61
N ARG A 275 -13.36 4.45 16.32
CA ARG A 275 -14.17 3.63 15.41
C ARG A 275 -13.33 2.99 14.30
N PRO A 276 -13.68 1.79 13.79
CA PRO A 276 -12.95 1.14 12.72
C PRO A 276 -12.80 2.03 11.49
N VAL A 277 -11.59 2.12 10.95
CA VAL A 277 -11.27 2.91 9.75
C VAL A 277 -11.20 1.96 8.55
N PRO A 278 -12.08 2.09 7.52
CA PRO A 278 -12.16 1.12 6.42
C PRO A 278 -10.84 0.86 5.69
N VAL A 279 -10.06 1.90 5.39
CA VAL A 279 -8.75 1.76 4.72
C VAL A 279 -7.71 0.99 5.56
N LEU A 280 -7.91 0.86 6.88
CA LEU A 280 -7.04 0.11 7.78
C LEU A 280 -7.51 -1.33 8.06
N GLN A 281 -8.65 -1.78 7.51
CA GLN A 281 -9.15 -3.15 7.72
C GLN A 281 -8.16 -4.21 7.22
N ASN A 282 -7.44 -3.92 6.14
CA ASN A 282 -6.44 -4.82 5.54
C ASN A 282 -5.20 -5.08 6.43
N LEU A 283 -5.02 -4.33 7.53
CA LEU A 283 -3.96 -4.59 8.52
C LEU A 283 -4.16 -5.87 9.35
N ARG A 284 -5.37 -6.45 9.34
CA ARG A 284 -5.80 -7.48 10.31
C ARG A 284 -5.83 -8.93 9.80
N ALA A 285 -5.28 -9.22 8.60
CA ALA A 285 -5.32 -10.56 8.01
C ALA A 285 -4.34 -11.56 8.64
N LYS A 286 -4.65 -12.08 9.85
CA LYS A 286 -3.91 -13.18 10.50
C LYS A 286 -4.85 -14.16 11.22
N GLY A 287 -4.91 -15.41 10.75
CA GLY A 287 -5.69 -16.49 11.37
C GLY A 287 -5.42 -17.86 10.77
N PHE A 288 -5.87 -18.93 11.43
CA PHE A 288 -5.72 -20.32 10.96
C PHE A 288 -6.42 -20.59 9.63
N SER A 289 -7.52 -19.89 9.34
CA SER A 289 -8.27 -19.96 8.07
C SER A 289 -7.40 -19.58 6.86
N THR A 290 -6.63 -18.49 6.97
CA THR A 290 -5.66 -18.03 5.96
C THR A 290 -4.62 -19.11 5.67
N LEU A 291 -4.02 -19.70 6.71
CA LEU A 291 -3.01 -20.75 6.53
C LEU A 291 -3.60 -22.00 5.86
N ASN A 292 -4.80 -22.41 6.27
CA ASN A 292 -5.50 -23.54 5.65
C ASN A 292 -5.79 -23.28 4.15
N CYS A 293 -6.25 -22.07 3.80
CA CYS A 293 -6.44 -21.68 2.40
C CYS A 293 -5.13 -21.75 1.60
N MET A 294 -4.05 -21.20 2.14
CA MET A 294 -2.74 -21.20 1.50
C MET A 294 -2.23 -22.62 1.24
N VAL A 295 -2.20 -23.48 2.26
CA VAL A 295 -1.70 -24.86 2.14
C VAL A 295 -2.57 -25.69 1.19
N LYS A 296 -3.90 -25.57 1.29
CA LYS A 296 -4.85 -26.34 0.46
C LYS A 296 -4.79 -25.99 -1.03
N ASN A 297 -4.69 -24.70 -1.37
CA ASN A 297 -4.80 -24.24 -2.76
C ASN A 297 -3.45 -23.94 -3.43
N CYS A 298 -2.43 -23.57 -2.65
CA CYS A 298 -1.15 -23.05 -3.15
C CYS A 298 0.07 -23.83 -2.64
N GLY A 299 -0.12 -25.03 -2.07
CA GLY A 299 0.95 -25.88 -1.54
C GLY A 299 2.20 -26.02 -2.44
N PRO A 300 2.06 -26.30 -3.75
CA PRO A 300 3.22 -26.38 -4.66
C PRO A 300 3.97 -25.06 -4.81
N GLN A 301 3.28 -23.93 -4.95
CA GLN A 301 3.90 -22.60 -5.10
C GLN A 301 4.58 -22.16 -3.80
N ILE A 302 3.97 -22.48 -2.65
CA ILE A 302 4.59 -22.29 -1.33
C ILE A 302 5.88 -23.10 -1.24
N LEU A 303 5.85 -24.40 -1.56
CA LEU A 303 7.04 -25.25 -1.49
C LEU A 303 8.15 -24.76 -2.44
N ASN A 304 7.82 -24.40 -3.68
CA ASN A 304 8.78 -23.87 -4.65
C ASN A 304 9.42 -22.56 -4.15
N CYS A 305 8.64 -21.63 -3.60
CA CYS A 305 9.16 -20.41 -2.99
C CYS A 305 10.03 -20.69 -1.75
N LEU A 306 9.67 -21.68 -0.92
CA LEU A 306 10.47 -22.05 0.25
C LEU A 306 11.78 -22.77 -0.12
N LEU A 307 11.86 -23.41 -1.28
CA LEU A 307 13.09 -24.01 -1.80
C LEU A 307 13.98 -22.97 -2.50
N ASP A 308 13.40 -21.98 -3.19
CA ASP A 308 14.12 -20.86 -3.78
C ASP A 308 14.75 -19.94 -2.70
N PRO A 309 16.10 -19.77 -2.67
CA PRO A 309 16.74 -18.85 -1.75
C PRO A 309 16.27 -17.39 -1.91
N THR A 310 15.96 -16.98 -3.14
CA THR A 310 15.56 -15.60 -3.46
C THR A 310 14.15 -15.30 -2.95
N CYS A 311 13.18 -16.17 -3.26
CA CYS A 311 11.83 -16.05 -2.72
C CYS A 311 11.79 -16.15 -1.19
N ARG A 312 12.62 -17.00 -0.56
CA ARG A 312 12.80 -17.00 0.91
C ARG A 312 13.29 -15.66 1.45
N LYS A 313 14.30 -15.03 0.85
CA LYS A 313 14.75 -13.68 1.23
C LYS A 313 13.60 -12.67 1.11
N ALA A 314 12.83 -12.72 0.02
CA ALA A 314 11.66 -11.86 -0.19
C ALA A 314 10.63 -12.01 0.93
N LEU A 315 10.22 -13.25 1.26
CA LEU A 315 9.26 -13.52 2.33
C LEU A 315 9.80 -13.11 3.71
N GLN A 316 11.09 -13.34 3.99
CA GLN A 316 11.70 -12.93 5.26
C GLN A 316 11.72 -11.41 5.42
N CYS A 317 12.05 -10.69 4.34
CA CYS A 317 12.03 -9.23 4.29
C CYS A 317 10.61 -8.67 4.47
N LEU A 318 9.63 -9.17 3.72
CA LEU A 318 8.23 -8.76 3.82
C LEU A 318 7.62 -8.98 5.22
N ASN A 319 8.04 -10.04 5.93
CA ASN A 319 7.60 -10.28 7.31
C ASN A 319 8.21 -9.30 8.34
N GLN A 320 9.23 -8.52 7.97
CA GLN A 320 9.85 -7.50 8.82
C GLN A 320 9.29 -6.09 8.57
N CYS A 321 8.68 -5.85 7.41
CA CYS A 321 8.00 -4.58 7.12
C CYS A 321 6.76 -4.39 8.01
N SER A 322 6.51 -3.15 8.42
CA SER A 322 5.19 -2.78 8.93
C SER A 322 4.16 -2.91 7.79
N PRO A 323 2.91 -3.38 8.01
CA PRO A 323 2.02 -3.69 6.90
C PRO A 323 1.48 -2.44 6.15
N THR A 324 1.71 -1.23 6.66
CA THR A 324 1.52 0.05 5.93
C THR A 324 2.80 0.60 5.29
N ASP A 325 3.96 0.02 5.55
CA ASP A 325 5.22 0.47 4.96
C ASP A 325 5.34 -0.03 3.52
N GLN A 326 4.73 0.74 2.60
CA GLN A 326 4.74 0.46 1.17
C GLN A 326 6.17 0.53 0.61
N VAL A 327 7.02 1.44 1.12
CA VAL A 327 8.42 1.59 0.70
C VAL A 327 9.21 0.34 1.05
N CYS A 328 9.16 -0.13 2.30
CA CYS A 328 9.78 -1.38 2.73
C CYS A 328 9.25 -2.57 1.92
N SER A 329 7.92 -2.69 1.82
CA SER A 329 7.28 -3.84 1.17
C SER A 329 7.65 -3.93 -0.31
N TYR A 330 7.57 -2.82 -1.04
CA TYR A 330 7.93 -2.78 -2.45
C TYR A 330 9.45 -2.95 -2.65
N ARG A 331 10.30 -2.31 -1.82
CA ARG A 331 11.78 -2.51 -1.87
C ARG A 331 12.17 -3.96 -1.62
N CYS A 332 11.51 -4.69 -0.72
CA CYS A 332 11.69 -6.14 -0.55
C CYS A 332 11.37 -6.90 -1.84
N ILE A 333 10.23 -6.62 -2.46
CA ILE A 333 9.78 -7.27 -3.70
C ILE A 333 10.77 -6.98 -4.84
N VAL A 334 11.08 -5.72 -5.14
CA VAL A 334 11.97 -5.39 -6.27
C VAL A 334 13.44 -5.75 -6.03
N SER A 335 13.87 -5.95 -4.78
CA SER A 335 15.20 -6.51 -4.46
C SER A 335 15.30 -8.00 -4.73
N TYR A 336 14.21 -8.75 -4.50
CA TYR A 336 14.19 -10.22 -4.48
C TYR A 336 13.15 -10.82 -5.44
N GLU A 337 12.79 -10.09 -6.48
CA GLU A 337 11.86 -10.51 -7.54
C GLU A 337 12.39 -11.78 -8.22
N SER A 338 11.61 -12.87 -8.10
CA SER A 338 11.86 -14.15 -8.74
C SER A 338 10.55 -14.74 -9.26
N ARG A 339 10.63 -15.62 -10.26
CA ARG A 339 9.45 -16.33 -10.79
C ARG A 339 8.68 -17.10 -9.71
N ASN A 340 9.39 -17.66 -8.72
CA ASN A 340 8.73 -18.38 -7.63
C ASN A 340 7.97 -17.43 -6.67
N LEU A 341 8.45 -16.20 -6.50
CA LEU A 341 7.73 -15.15 -5.78
C LEU A 341 6.48 -14.72 -6.54
N GLU A 342 6.59 -14.52 -7.85
CA GLU A 342 5.46 -14.18 -8.72
C GLU A 342 4.37 -15.27 -8.68
N GLU A 343 4.75 -16.55 -8.87
CA GLU A 343 3.81 -17.68 -8.86
C GLU A 343 3.16 -17.89 -7.46
N PHE A 344 3.93 -17.67 -6.38
CA PHE A 344 3.42 -17.67 -5.00
C PHE A 344 2.37 -16.57 -4.77
N SER A 345 2.72 -15.31 -5.07
CA SER A 345 1.84 -14.15 -4.89
C SER A 345 0.58 -14.26 -5.76
N LEU A 346 0.73 -14.70 -7.01
CA LEU A 346 -0.37 -14.96 -7.94
C LEU A 346 -1.34 -16.00 -7.39
N CYS A 347 -0.84 -17.06 -6.77
CA CYS A 347 -1.71 -18.07 -6.17
C CYS A 347 -2.42 -17.54 -4.91
N VAL A 348 -1.65 -17.06 -3.94
CA VAL A 348 -2.12 -16.72 -2.59
C VAL A 348 -3.03 -15.48 -2.59
N LEU A 349 -2.64 -14.43 -3.33
CA LEU A 349 -3.36 -13.16 -3.38
C LEU A 349 -4.38 -13.14 -4.52
N GLN A 350 -3.91 -13.37 -5.75
CA GLN A 350 -4.70 -13.05 -6.94
C GLN A 350 -5.72 -14.11 -7.37
N LYS A 351 -5.39 -15.40 -7.22
CA LYS A 351 -6.27 -16.53 -7.61
C LYS A 351 -7.21 -16.97 -6.49
N HIS A 352 -6.72 -17.06 -5.25
CA HIS A 352 -7.48 -17.59 -4.12
C HIS A 352 -7.79 -16.56 -3.03
N ASN A 353 -7.17 -15.37 -3.05
CA ASN A 353 -7.28 -14.32 -2.03
C ASN A 353 -7.33 -14.88 -0.59
N CYS A 354 -6.36 -15.72 -0.23
CA CYS A 354 -6.33 -16.40 1.06
C CYS A 354 -6.14 -15.45 2.26
N LEU A 355 -5.75 -14.20 2.00
CA LEU A 355 -5.67 -13.14 3.00
C LEU A 355 -7.03 -12.40 3.19
N GLY A 356 -8.00 -12.59 2.29
CA GLY A 356 -9.31 -11.93 2.33
C GLY A 356 -9.26 -10.42 2.07
N LEU A 357 -8.19 -9.93 1.44
CA LEU A 357 -7.93 -8.49 1.31
C LEU A 357 -8.72 -7.88 0.15
N ASN A 358 -9.12 -6.62 0.33
CA ASN A 358 -9.81 -5.85 -0.70
C ASN A 358 -9.50 -4.36 -0.52
N ALA A 359 -8.97 -3.71 -1.56
CA ALA A 359 -8.77 -2.26 -1.61
C ALA A 359 -9.37 -1.68 -2.89
N LYS A 360 -10.10 -0.56 -2.75
CA LYS A 360 -10.63 0.21 -3.88
C LYS A 360 -9.60 1.26 -4.31
N ILE A 361 -9.65 1.67 -5.58
CA ILE A 361 -8.94 2.86 -6.04
C ILE A 361 -9.54 4.08 -5.30
N PRO A 362 -8.73 4.97 -4.71
CA PRO A 362 -9.25 6.18 -4.06
C PRO A 362 -9.95 7.10 -5.05
N GLU A 363 -11.17 7.52 -4.72
CA GLU A 363 -11.98 8.48 -5.49
C GLU A 363 -11.74 9.94 -5.04
N LYS A 364 -11.05 10.14 -3.92
CA LYS A 364 -10.68 11.44 -3.36
C LYS A 364 -9.15 11.57 -3.22
N PRO A 365 -8.56 12.74 -3.47
CA PRO A 365 -9.21 13.97 -3.95
C PRO A 365 -9.71 13.81 -5.40
N ASN A 366 -10.72 14.58 -5.79
CA ASN A 366 -11.15 14.65 -7.18
C ASN A 366 -10.21 15.59 -7.93
N VAL A 367 -9.40 15.04 -8.82
CA VAL A 367 -8.36 15.76 -9.55
C VAL A 367 -8.76 15.89 -11.03
N PRO A 368 -9.11 17.10 -11.52
CA PRO A 368 -9.54 17.29 -12.90
C PRO A 368 -8.35 17.33 -13.88
N PRO A 369 -8.51 16.82 -15.11
CA PRO A 369 -7.48 16.94 -16.16
C PRO A 369 -7.31 18.38 -16.65
N MET A 370 -6.17 18.67 -17.28
CA MET A 370 -6.05 19.84 -18.15
C MET A 370 -7.05 19.78 -19.30
N ILE A 371 -7.67 20.91 -19.62
CA ILE A 371 -8.74 20.99 -20.64
C ILE A 371 -8.26 21.49 -22.00
N SER A 372 -7.07 22.08 -22.07
CA SER A 372 -6.50 22.69 -23.27
C SER A 372 -4.98 22.62 -23.28
N PHE A 373 -4.37 22.57 -24.47
CA PHE A 373 -2.92 22.62 -24.69
C PHE A 373 -2.63 23.54 -25.87
N ARG A 374 -1.65 24.46 -25.76
CA ARG A 374 -1.33 25.46 -26.80
C ARG A 374 -2.54 26.24 -27.34
N GLY A 375 -3.53 26.52 -26.47
CA GLY A 375 -4.77 27.23 -26.82
C GLY A 375 -5.87 26.40 -27.48
N GLU A 376 -5.63 25.12 -27.81
CA GLU A 376 -6.65 24.22 -28.35
C GLU A 376 -7.27 23.33 -27.26
N ASN A 377 -8.55 22.99 -27.40
CA ASN A 377 -9.23 22.02 -26.53
C ASN A 377 -8.56 20.64 -26.62
N LEU A 378 -8.28 20.03 -25.46
CA LEU A 378 -7.61 18.74 -25.38
C LEU A 378 -8.50 17.63 -25.95
N CYS A 379 -8.01 16.89 -26.95
CA CYS A 379 -8.61 15.65 -27.43
C CYS A 379 -7.76 14.44 -27.02
N HIS A 380 -8.31 13.22 -27.14
CA HIS A 380 -7.60 12.01 -26.70
C HIS A 380 -6.27 11.77 -27.45
N GLU A 381 -6.20 12.10 -28.74
CA GLU A 381 -4.97 11.98 -29.54
C GLU A 381 -3.88 12.92 -29.03
N THR A 382 -4.23 14.18 -28.74
CA THR A 382 -3.30 15.16 -28.14
C THR A 382 -2.88 14.72 -26.74
N ALA A 383 -3.82 14.24 -25.90
CA ALA A 383 -3.52 13.75 -24.56
C ALA A 383 -2.56 12.54 -24.56
N GLU A 384 -2.74 11.60 -25.48
CA GLU A 384 -1.79 10.50 -25.70
C GLU A 384 -0.43 11.02 -26.16
N ASP A 385 -0.39 12.00 -27.07
CA ASP A 385 0.87 12.58 -27.55
C ASP A 385 1.65 13.35 -26.46
N LEU A 386 0.94 14.00 -25.52
CA LEU A 386 1.56 14.59 -24.32
C LEU A 386 2.24 13.53 -23.45
N PHE A 387 1.64 12.35 -23.33
CA PHE A 387 2.31 11.21 -22.69
C PHE A 387 3.48 10.67 -23.53
N VAL A 388 3.34 10.52 -24.85
CA VAL A 388 4.46 10.12 -25.74
C VAL A 388 5.65 11.09 -25.56
N GLY A 389 5.39 12.36 -25.25
CA GLY A 389 6.40 13.29 -24.76
C GLY A 389 7.50 13.50 -25.79
N TRP A 390 8.75 13.23 -25.42
CA TRP A 390 9.93 13.39 -26.27
C TRP A 390 10.34 12.15 -27.08
N LEU A 391 9.60 11.04 -26.97
CA LEU A 391 9.98 9.76 -27.56
C LEU A 391 10.09 9.86 -29.09
N GLY A 392 11.20 9.37 -29.65
CA GLY A 392 11.53 9.48 -31.07
C GLY A 392 12.44 10.66 -31.42
N LYS A 393 12.49 11.70 -30.58
CA LYS A 393 13.62 12.65 -30.55
C LYS A 393 14.63 12.25 -29.48
N LEU A 394 14.14 11.73 -28.35
CA LEU A 394 14.90 11.02 -27.33
C LEU A 394 14.50 9.53 -27.33
N GLU A 395 15.29 8.68 -26.66
CA GLU A 395 14.97 7.26 -26.48
C GLU A 395 13.86 7.00 -25.43
N TRP A 396 13.34 8.06 -24.80
CA TRP A 396 12.30 8.02 -23.78
C TRP A 396 11.27 9.12 -23.98
N SER A 397 10.07 8.94 -23.40
CA SER A 397 9.04 9.98 -23.39
C SER A 397 9.37 11.09 -22.41
N TRP A 398 9.73 10.68 -21.19
CA TRP A 398 9.91 11.56 -20.03
C TRP A 398 10.88 10.92 -19.02
N ARG A 399 11.60 11.75 -18.27
CA ARG A 399 12.32 11.34 -17.04
C ARG A 399 11.58 11.89 -15.82
N VAL A 400 11.47 11.09 -14.76
CA VAL A 400 10.88 11.56 -13.50
C VAL A 400 11.90 12.44 -12.78
N VAL A 401 11.44 13.63 -12.40
CA VAL A 401 12.17 14.63 -11.62
C VAL A 401 11.95 14.37 -10.13
N ALA A 402 10.68 14.18 -9.77
CA ALA A 402 10.24 13.92 -8.41
C ALA A 402 8.83 13.31 -8.45
N GLY A 403 8.41 12.66 -7.37
CA GLY A 403 7.00 12.31 -7.19
C GLY A 403 6.57 12.17 -5.74
N GLN A 404 5.27 12.08 -5.53
CA GLN A 404 4.65 12.21 -4.19
C GLN A 404 4.72 10.91 -3.37
N ASN A 405 4.71 9.74 -4.01
CA ASN A 405 4.74 8.46 -3.29
C ASN A 405 6.13 7.82 -3.36
N PRO A 406 6.93 7.83 -2.28
CA PRO A 406 8.30 7.32 -2.32
C PRO A 406 8.40 5.81 -2.57
N ALA A 407 7.30 5.05 -2.44
CA ALA A 407 7.30 3.61 -2.74
C ALA A 407 7.32 3.32 -4.26
N TYR A 408 6.84 4.26 -5.09
CA TYR A 408 6.65 4.08 -6.53
C TYR A 408 7.36 5.14 -7.40
N ASP A 409 7.62 6.33 -6.83
CA ASP A 409 8.12 7.50 -7.56
C ASP A 409 9.56 7.91 -7.19
N GLN A 410 10.19 7.27 -6.20
CA GLN A 410 11.54 7.63 -5.72
C GLN A 410 12.58 6.54 -6.06
N PHE A 411 12.72 6.25 -7.35
CA PHE A 411 13.76 5.35 -7.85
C PHE A 411 14.84 6.12 -8.60
N PRO A 412 16.14 5.85 -8.35
CA PRO A 412 17.21 6.38 -9.19
C PRO A 412 16.94 6.09 -10.68
N CYS A 413 17.26 7.05 -11.52
CA CYS A 413 17.22 6.92 -12.98
C CYS A 413 15.88 6.38 -13.51
N GLN A 414 14.79 7.08 -13.25
CA GLN A 414 13.44 6.67 -13.63
C GLN A 414 13.00 7.32 -14.95
N TYR A 415 12.86 6.47 -15.98
CA TYR A 415 12.38 6.81 -17.32
C TYR A 415 10.94 6.32 -17.51
N GLN A 416 10.17 7.04 -18.30
CA GLN A 416 8.83 6.67 -18.74
C GLN A 416 8.81 6.51 -20.26
N LEU A 417 8.25 5.39 -20.73
CA LEU A 417 8.01 5.12 -22.15
C LEU A 417 6.51 5.04 -22.39
N PHE A 418 5.98 5.92 -23.23
CA PHE A 418 4.58 5.89 -23.69
C PHE A 418 4.55 5.79 -25.20
N TYR A 419 3.87 4.76 -25.73
CA TYR A 419 3.86 4.50 -27.16
C TYR A 419 2.61 3.73 -27.61
N ARG A 420 2.27 3.87 -28.90
CA ARG A 420 1.16 3.15 -29.54
C ARG A 420 1.65 1.82 -30.08
N GLY A 421 0.94 0.75 -29.73
CA GLY A 421 1.22 -0.60 -30.23
C GLY A 421 0.60 -0.87 -31.60
N LYS A 422 1.05 -1.96 -32.25
CA LYS A 422 0.59 -2.38 -33.59
C LYS A 422 -0.93 -2.54 -33.77
N ALA A 423 -1.66 -2.89 -32.70
CA ALA A 423 -3.11 -3.03 -32.76
C ALA A 423 -3.81 -1.66 -32.63
N LYS A 424 -4.83 -1.41 -33.46
CA LYS A 424 -5.61 -0.16 -33.44
C LYS A 424 -6.16 0.14 -32.03
N GLY A 425 -5.85 1.32 -31.50
CA GLY A 425 -6.24 1.73 -30.15
C GLY A 425 -5.43 1.08 -29.02
N SER A 426 -4.30 0.44 -29.32
CA SER A 426 -3.36 -0.05 -28.31
C SER A 426 -2.42 1.06 -27.86
N PHE A 427 -2.44 1.41 -26.58
CA PHE A 427 -1.48 2.31 -25.96
C PHE A 427 -0.82 1.62 -24.78
N TRP A 428 0.48 1.82 -24.62
CA TRP A 428 1.32 1.17 -23.61
C TRP A 428 2.08 2.20 -22.81
N TYR A 429 2.24 1.92 -21.51
CA TYR A 429 3.12 2.63 -20.61
C TYR A 429 4.13 1.64 -20.03
N GLU A 430 5.41 1.98 -20.09
CA GLU A 430 6.48 1.18 -19.50
C GLU A 430 7.43 2.07 -18.69
N PRO A 431 7.31 2.10 -17.34
CA PRO A 431 8.32 2.68 -16.50
C PRO A 431 9.56 1.79 -16.50
N VAL A 432 10.72 2.41 -16.67
CA VAL A 432 12.05 1.79 -16.62
C VAL A 432 12.84 2.52 -15.54
N PHE A 433 13.20 1.84 -14.45
CA PHE A 433 13.76 2.47 -13.26
C PHE A 433 14.86 1.62 -12.64
N GLN A 434 15.81 2.27 -11.98
CA GLN A 434 16.90 1.59 -11.29
C GLN A 434 16.53 1.39 -9.82
N VAL A 435 16.80 0.19 -9.30
CA VAL A 435 16.55 -0.18 -7.90
C VAL A 435 17.87 -0.39 -7.20
N ARG A 436 18.09 0.35 -6.11
CA ARG A 436 19.11 0.03 -5.10
C ARG A 436 18.56 -1.07 -4.20
N THR A 437 18.98 -2.30 -4.43
CA THR A 437 18.51 -3.46 -3.67
C THR A 437 18.93 -3.37 -2.21
N LEU A 438 18.37 -4.25 -1.37
CA LEU A 438 18.79 -4.39 0.03
C LEU A 438 20.19 -5.02 0.19
N ASP A 439 20.66 -5.69 -0.86
CA ASP A 439 22.06 -6.16 -0.98
C ASP A 439 22.94 -5.05 -1.64
N GLU A 440 22.50 -3.78 -1.64
CA GLU A 440 23.16 -2.56 -2.19
C GLU A 440 23.62 -2.61 -3.66
N ASN A 441 23.06 -3.54 -4.45
CA ASN A 441 23.30 -3.61 -5.89
C ASN A 441 22.34 -2.67 -6.64
N LEU A 442 22.79 -2.09 -7.75
CA LEU A 442 21.94 -1.34 -8.68
C LEU A 442 21.45 -2.25 -9.82
N ILE A 443 20.14 -2.41 -9.96
CA ILE A 443 19.53 -3.24 -11.00
C ILE A 443 18.42 -2.50 -11.74
N TRP A 444 18.26 -2.77 -13.04
CA TRP A 444 17.16 -2.22 -13.84
C TRP A 444 15.88 -3.03 -13.66
N ARG A 445 14.77 -2.34 -13.44
CA ARG A 445 13.41 -2.89 -13.48
C ARG A 445 12.62 -2.20 -14.59
N ARG A 446 11.72 -2.96 -15.20
CA ARG A 446 10.82 -2.52 -16.26
C ARG A 446 9.47 -3.19 -16.07
N ARG A 447 8.39 -2.42 -16.15
CA ARG A 447 7.01 -2.91 -16.07
C ARG A 447 6.26 -2.58 -17.34
N ARG A 448 5.16 -3.30 -17.63
CA ARG A 448 4.38 -3.11 -18.86
C ARG A 448 2.90 -2.96 -18.58
N TYR A 449 2.45 -1.72 -18.55
CA TYR A 449 1.06 -1.35 -18.31
C TYR A 449 0.31 -1.25 -19.63
N ARG A 450 -0.86 -1.88 -19.68
CA ARG A 450 -1.84 -1.60 -20.73
C ARG A 450 -2.58 -0.32 -20.38
N VAL A 451 -2.58 0.65 -21.28
CA VAL A 451 -3.30 1.91 -21.11
C VAL A 451 -4.59 1.90 -21.94
N LYS A 452 -5.65 2.46 -21.37
CA LYS A 452 -6.92 2.77 -22.05
C LYS A 452 -7.31 4.22 -21.77
N ARG A 453 -7.87 4.89 -22.78
CA ARG A 453 -8.50 6.21 -22.62
C ARG A 453 -9.61 6.15 -21.55
N GLY A 454 -9.69 7.15 -20.69
CA GLY A 454 -10.85 7.43 -19.86
C GLY A 454 -11.98 8.08 -20.66
N LYS A 455 -13.05 8.51 -19.99
CA LYS A 455 -14.20 9.17 -20.65
C LYS A 455 -13.89 10.61 -21.09
N VAL A 456 -12.97 11.28 -20.40
CA VAL A 456 -12.58 12.68 -20.65
C VAL A 456 -11.15 12.69 -21.20
N PRO A 457 -10.83 13.49 -22.23
CA PRO A 457 -9.45 13.72 -22.63
C PRO A 457 -8.55 14.10 -21.44
N GLY A 458 -7.31 13.63 -21.44
CA GLY A 458 -6.40 13.78 -20.29
C GLY A 458 -6.60 12.76 -19.16
N THR A 459 -7.66 11.93 -19.19
CA THR A 459 -7.87 10.84 -18.21
C THR A 459 -7.66 9.46 -18.82
N PHE A 460 -7.14 8.50 -18.04
CA PHE A 460 -6.72 7.19 -18.51
C PHE A 460 -6.87 6.10 -17.43
N ASN A 461 -7.06 4.85 -17.85
CA ASN A 461 -7.06 3.67 -17.00
C ASN A 461 -5.85 2.80 -17.36
N PHE A 462 -5.00 2.53 -16.38
CA PHE A 462 -3.78 1.74 -16.50
C PHE A 462 -3.99 0.41 -15.78
N SER A 463 -3.42 -0.68 -16.31
CA SER A 463 -3.54 -2.01 -15.70
C SER A 463 -2.28 -2.85 -15.98
N VAL A 464 -1.77 -3.51 -14.94
CA VAL A 464 -0.58 -4.37 -15.00
C VAL A 464 -0.79 -5.59 -14.09
N LEU A 465 -0.17 -6.72 -14.45
CA LEU A 465 0.12 -7.80 -13.52
C LEU A 465 1.59 -7.65 -13.14
N ASP A 466 1.89 -7.20 -11.92
CA ASP A 466 3.25 -7.05 -11.41
C ASP A 466 3.46 -7.97 -10.20
N ASN A 467 4.55 -8.73 -10.19
CA ASN A 467 4.93 -9.65 -9.11
C ASN A 467 3.76 -10.57 -8.64
N GLY A 468 2.90 -10.99 -9.57
CA GLY A 468 1.75 -11.85 -9.32
C GLY A 468 0.48 -11.13 -8.84
N VAL A 469 0.49 -9.81 -8.70
CA VAL A 469 -0.65 -9.00 -8.25
C VAL A 469 -1.12 -8.08 -9.36
N VAL A 470 -2.44 -8.03 -9.62
CA VAL A 470 -2.98 -7.05 -10.56
C VAL A 470 -3.12 -5.70 -9.87
N SER A 471 -2.42 -4.69 -10.40
CA SER A 471 -2.69 -3.29 -10.11
C SER A 471 -3.60 -2.70 -11.19
N ASN A 472 -4.52 -1.83 -10.76
CA ASN A 472 -5.26 -0.95 -11.65
C ASN A 472 -5.16 0.48 -11.12
N GLU A 473 -4.95 1.43 -12.02
CA GLU A 473 -4.72 2.83 -11.71
C GLU A 473 -5.54 3.73 -12.65
N PHE A 474 -5.96 4.88 -12.14
CA PHE A 474 -6.57 5.97 -12.87
C PHE A 474 -5.59 7.14 -12.94
N TRP A 475 -5.16 7.48 -14.14
CA TRP A 475 -4.14 8.52 -14.40
C TRP A 475 -4.79 9.76 -15.03
N THR A 476 -4.31 10.93 -14.63
CA THR A 476 -4.81 12.25 -15.06
C THR A 476 -3.65 13.17 -15.41
N ILE A 477 -3.67 13.73 -16.62
CA ILE A 477 -2.71 14.77 -17.05
C ILE A 477 -3.17 16.12 -16.47
N ILE A 478 -2.34 16.73 -15.63
CA ILE A 478 -2.70 17.90 -14.82
C ILE A 478 -2.26 19.18 -15.50
N ASP A 479 -1.03 19.18 -15.98
CA ASP A 479 -0.47 20.21 -16.83
C ASP A 479 0.72 19.66 -17.60
N VAL A 480 1.02 20.25 -18.74
CA VAL A 480 2.24 20.04 -19.51
C VAL A 480 2.62 21.39 -20.11
N ALA A 481 3.87 21.81 -19.92
CA ALA A 481 4.38 23.04 -20.49
C ALA A 481 4.22 23.05 -22.02
N ASP A 482 3.90 24.19 -22.61
CA ASP A 482 3.61 24.27 -24.05
C ASP A 482 4.82 23.89 -24.93
N ASN A 483 6.05 24.11 -24.43
CA ASN A 483 7.31 23.69 -25.05
C ASN A 483 7.74 22.25 -24.66
N LEU A 484 6.93 21.52 -23.88
CA LEU A 484 7.23 20.21 -23.29
C LEU A 484 8.44 20.19 -22.35
N SER A 485 8.83 21.32 -21.74
CA SER A 485 9.92 21.36 -20.74
C SER A 485 9.61 20.55 -19.48
N TRP A 486 8.34 20.47 -19.09
CA TRP A 486 7.88 19.63 -17.98
C TRP A 486 6.42 19.16 -18.16
N GLY A 487 6.05 18.14 -17.40
CA GLY A 487 4.67 17.67 -17.24
C GLY A 487 4.40 17.19 -15.82
N LEU A 488 3.14 17.27 -15.39
CA LEU A 488 2.68 16.75 -14.10
C LEU A 488 1.52 15.78 -14.33
N PHE A 489 1.69 14.54 -13.87
CA PHE A 489 0.70 13.47 -14.00
C PHE A 489 0.29 12.96 -12.62
N HIS A 490 -0.99 13.03 -12.29
CA HIS A 490 -1.56 12.46 -11.06
C HIS A 490 -2.06 11.04 -11.31
N TYR A 491 -1.98 10.18 -10.29
CA TYR A 491 -2.55 8.84 -10.32
C TYR A 491 -3.22 8.47 -8.99
N SER A 492 -4.31 7.72 -9.07
CA SER A 492 -4.84 6.94 -7.95
C SER A 492 -4.90 5.47 -8.34
N GLY A 493 -4.52 4.56 -7.43
CA GLY A 493 -4.34 3.14 -7.76
C GLY A 493 -4.68 2.19 -6.62
N ALA A 494 -4.88 0.93 -6.97
CA ALA A 494 -5.07 -0.13 -6.01
C ALA A 494 -4.56 -1.49 -6.51
N ALA A 495 -3.67 -2.08 -5.72
CA ALA A 495 -3.36 -3.51 -5.76
C ALA A 495 -4.42 -4.24 -4.92
N ARG A 496 -5.65 -4.35 -5.46
CA ARG A 496 -6.88 -4.71 -4.72
C ARG A 496 -6.72 -5.93 -3.81
N VAL A 497 -6.14 -7.02 -4.32
CA VAL A 497 -5.98 -8.30 -3.60
C VAL A 497 -4.77 -8.33 -2.65
N ALA A 498 -3.90 -7.32 -2.70
CA ALA A 498 -2.88 -7.06 -1.69
C ALA A 498 -3.39 -6.10 -0.60
N GLY A 499 -4.65 -5.64 -0.68
CA GLY A 499 -5.23 -4.73 0.31
C GLY A 499 -4.65 -3.32 0.31
N GLN A 500 -3.92 -2.96 -0.75
CA GLN A 500 -3.23 -1.67 -0.87
C GLN A 500 -3.95 -0.75 -1.86
N SER A 501 -4.17 0.49 -1.42
CA SER A 501 -4.62 1.63 -2.22
C SER A 501 -3.65 2.79 -2.03
N TYR A 502 -3.39 3.54 -3.09
CA TYR A 502 -2.42 4.63 -3.09
C TYR A 502 -2.85 5.75 -4.03
N THR A 503 -2.25 6.91 -3.83
CA THR A 503 -2.33 8.09 -4.68
C THR A 503 -0.92 8.64 -4.88
N GLY A 504 -0.72 9.46 -5.88
CA GLY A 504 0.52 10.21 -6.06
C GLY A 504 0.47 11.10 -7.29
N ALA A 505 1.55 11.83 -7.52
CA ALA A 505 1.81 12.51 -8.78
C ALA A 505 3.29 12.45 -9.09
N VAL A 506 3.62 12.37 -10.38
CA VAL A 506 4.97 12.41 -10.92
C VAL A 506 5.18 13.71 -11.69
N LEU A 507 6.17 14.48 -11.27
CA LEU A 507 6.72 15.59 -12.04
C LEU A 507 7.78 15.04 -12.98
N VAL A 508 7.68 15.39 -14.26
CA VAL A 508 8.57 14.90 -15.31
C VAL A 508 9.16 16.04 -16.15
N SER A 509 10.32 15.78 -16.75
CA SER A 509 11.01 16.67 -17.70
C SER A 509 11.78 15.83 -18.73
N PRO A 510 12.26 16.39 -19.86
CA PRO A 510 13.00 15.61 -20.86
C PRO A 510 14.33 15.06 -20.32
N ASP A 511 15.01 15.80 -19.46
CA ASP A 511 16.35 15.50 -18.95
C ASP A 511 16.38 15.04 -17.48
N GLY A 512 15.26 15.13 -16.77
CA GLY A 512 15.16 14.77 -15.35
C GLY A 512 15.62 15.89 -14.40
N ALA A 513 15.88 17.09 -14.93
CA ALA A 513 16.12 18.30 -14.13
C ALA A 513 14.80 18.91 -13.65
N TYR A 514 14.85 19.67 -12.56
CA TYR A 514 13.70 20.41 -12.03
C TYR A 514 13.31 21.56 -12.99
N PRO A 515 12.02 21.88 -13.17
CA PRO A 515 11.60 23.00 -14.02
C PRO A 515 12.26 24.33 -13.63
N ASP A 516 12.49 25.17 -14.64
CA ASP A 516 13.05 26.51 -14.44
C ASP A 516 12.24 27.35 -13.47
N LYS A 517 12.90 28.28 -12.77
CA LYS A 517 12.26 29.14 -11.76
C LYS A 517 11.09 29.97 -12.33
N SER A 518 11.08 30.27 -13.64
CA SER A 518 9.97 30.93 -14.32
C SER A 518 8.68 30.09 -14.35
N GLU A 519 8.77 28.77 -14.25
CA GLU A 519 7.64 27.85 -14.23
C GLU A 519 7.09 27.61 -12.80
N SER A 520 7.75 28.13 -11.76
CA SER A 520 7.45 27.83 -10.36
C SER A 520 5.99 28.11 -9.96
N GLU A 521 5.42 29.23 -10.39
CA GLU A 521 4.00 29.56 -10.13
C GLU A 521 3.04 28.60 -10.85
N ARG A 522 3.33 28.25 -12.10
CA ARG A 522 2.52 27.31 -12.89
C ARG A 522 2.58 25.90 -12.31
N LEU A 523 3.76 25.44 -11.91
CA LEU A 523 3.96 24.17 -11.22
C LEU A 523 3.24 24.13 -9.87
N SER A 524 3.36 25.17 -9.06
CA SER A 524 2.65 25.30 -7.79
C SER A 524 1.13 25.22 -7.97
N SER A 525 0.58 25.96 -8.94
CA SER A 525 -0.84 25.89 -9.31
C SER A 525 -1.27 24.50 -9.83
N ALA A 526 -0.40 23.80 -10.55
CA ALA A 526 -0.67 22.44 -11.01
C ALA A 526 -0.69 21.43 -9.83
N LEU A 527 0.25 21.55 -8.87
CA LEU A 527 0.30 20.72 -7.67
C LEU A 527 -0.91 20.96 -6.76
N ASP A 528 -1.34 22.22 -6.58
CA ASP A 528 -2.53 22.55 -5.79
C ASP A 528 -3.82 21.96 -6.38
N ARG A 529 -3.94 21.85 -7.71
CA ARG A 529 -5.06 21.14 -8.37
C ARG A 529 -5.08 19.63 -8.11
N CYS A 530 -3.94 19.03 -7.75
CA CYS A 530 -3.85 17.65 -7.24
C CYS A 530 -4.10 17.54 -5.73
N CYS A 531 -4.22 18.67 -5.04
CA CYS A 531 -4.09 18.77 -3.59
C CYS A 531 -2.78 18.16 -3.05
N ILE A 532 -1.67 18.36 -3.78
CA ILE A 532 -0.32 17.96 -3.39
C ILE A 532 0.50 19.22 -3.16
N LYS A 533 1.41 19.21 -2.18
CA LYS A 533 2.35 20.31 -1.95
C LYS A 533 3.75 19.95 -2.45
N GLU A 534 4.51 20.95 -2.87
CA GLU A 534 5.89 20.76 -3.39
C GLU A 534 6.81 20.09 -2.35
N TRP A 535 6.56 20.30 -1.05
CA TRP A 535 7.29 19.64 0.03
C TRP A 535 6.96 18.16 0.21
N GLU A 536 5.84 17.66 -0.35
CA GLU A 536 5.53 16.22 -0.42
C GLU A 536 6.26 15.50 -1.56
N LEU A 537 6.91 16.22 -2.48
CA LEU A 537 7.62 15.62 -3.61
C LEU A 537 9.01 15.12 -3.23
N PHE A 538 9.26 13.83 -3.44
CA PHE A 538 10.54 13.17 -3.30
C PHE A 538 11.33 13.24 -4.61
N SER A 539 12.48 13.91 -4.60
CA SER A 539 13.33 14.03 -5.79
C SER A 539 13.97 12.69 -6.19
N VAL A 540 14.07 12.47 -7.50
CA VAL A 540 14.75 11.32 -8.12
C VAL A 540 16.22 11.66 -8.37
N ASP A 541 17.12 10.74 -7.98
CA ASP A 541 18.53 10.80 -8.38
C ASP A 541 18.66 10.42 -9.86
N ASN A 542 19.08 11.39 -10.67
CA ASN A 542 19.20 11.28 -12.12
C ASN A 542 20.67 11.31 -12.62
N PHE A 543 21.67 11.23 -11.73
CA PHE A 543 23.08 11.53 -12.02
C PHE A 543 23.90 10.42 -12.71
N SER A 544 23.48 9.14 -12.70
CA SER A 544 24.37 8.03 -13.14
C SER A 544 23.63 6.85 -13.79
N CYS A 545 22.92 7.14 -14.87
CA CYS A 545 22.01 6.21 -15.54
C CYS A 545 22.70 5.40 -16.66
N GLN A 546 23.43 4.35 -16.28
CA GLN A 546 24.16 3.52 -17.25
C GLN A 546 23.26 2.47 -17.92
N ASN A 547 23.28 2.44 -19.26
CA ASN A 547 22.65 1.43 -20.11
C ASN A 547 21.17 1.13 -19.77
N PRO A 548 20.28 2.14 -19.73
CA PRO A 548 18.86 1.91 -19.45
C PRO A 548 18.22 1.05 -20.56
N PRO A 549 17.42 0.02 -20.22
CA PRO A 549 16.82 -0.88 -21.21
C PRO A 549 15.58 -0.25 -21.86
N LEU A 550 15.78 0.73 -22.75
CA LEU A 550 14.71 1.58 -23.32
C LEU A 550 14.09 1.06 -24.63
N GLY A 551 14.58 -0.05 -25.19
CA GLY A 551 14.13 -0.55 -26.49
C GLY A 551 12.61 -0.77 -26.59
N LEU A 552 12.01 -0.33 -27.70
CA LEU A 552 10.58 -0.47 -27.99
C LEU A 552 10.29 -1.74 -28.81
N PRO A 553 9.05 -2.27 -28.78
CA PRO A 553 8.61 -3.28 -29.75
C PRO A 553 8.69 -2.75 -31.19
N ALA A 554 9.01 -3.64 -32.14
CA ALA A 554 8.87 -3.34 -33.57
C ALA A 554 7.42 -2.93 -33.91
N ASP A 555 7.25 -2.10 -34.94
CA ASP A 555 5.99 -1.49 -35.36
C ASP A 555 5.31 -0.58 -34.30
N SER A 556 6.04 -0.09 -33.30
CA SER A 556 5.52 0.94 -32.38
C SER A 556 5.38 2.27 -33.11
N SER A 557 4.24 2.94 -32.91
CA SER A 557 4.01 4.30 -33.40
C SER A 557 4.09 5.31 -32.26
N LEU A 558 4.61 6.49 -32.57
CA LEU A 558 4.88 7.56 -31.61
C LEU A 558 3.73 8.58 -31.68
N HIS A 559 4.00 9.85 -31.99
CA HIS A 559 2.99 10.92 -32.08
C HIS A 559 2.00 10.75 -33.23
N ASN A 560 0.86 11.44 -33.12
CA ASN A 560 -0.21 11.46 -34.14
C ASN A 560 -0.57 12.89 -34.59
N LYS A 561 -0.62 13.83 -33.64
CA LYS A 561 -0.91 15.26 -33.84
C LYS A 561 0.26 16.17 -33.51
N ILE A 562 0.92 15.96 -32.36
CA ILE A 562 2.02 16.83 -31.92
C ILE A 562 3.25 16.51 -32.76
N LYS A 563 3.78 17.53 -33.46
CA LYS A 563 5.07 17.46 -34.13
C LYS A 563 6.16 17.96 -33.17
N ILE A 564 7.24 17.20 -33.05
CA ILE A 564 8.47 17.67 -32.39
C ILE A 564 9.45 18.14 -33.46
N GLU A 565 9.94 19.37 -33.32
CA GLU A 565 10.96 19.89 -34.23
C GLU A 565 12.23 19.02 -34.21
N GLY A 566 12.62 18.53 -35.39
CA GLY A 566 13.76 17.63 -35.58
C GLY A 566 13.43 16.16 -35.82
N GLN A 567 12.15 15.74 -35.80
CA GLN A 567 11.77 14.41 -36.30
C GLN A 567 11.85 14.39 -37.85
N ASN A 568 12.87 13.71 -38.39
CA ASN A 568 12.79 13.18 -39.75
C ASN A 568 11.92 11.92 -39.73
N HIS A 569 10.99 11.82 -40.69
CA HIS A 569 10.07 10.69 -40.86
C HIS A 569 10.76 9.41 -41.36
#